data_AF-A0A350XF36-F1
#
_entry.id   AF-A0A350XF36-F1
#
_cell.length_a   1.000
_cell.length_b   1.000
_cell.length_c   1.000
_cell.angle_alpha   90.00
_cell.angle_beta   90.00
_cell.angle_gamma   90.00
#
_symmetry.space_group_name_H-M   'P 1'
#
loop_
_entity.id
_entity.type
_entity.pdbx_description
1 polymer ?
#
loop_
_entity_poly.entity_id
_entity_poly.type
_entity_poly.pdbx_seq_one_letter_code
_entity_poly.pdbx_strand_id
1 'polypeptide(L)' 'MTLTFDKNAYEALLAEVQPQVITSEEENERYLEIVEELMACKNRTPEQNALLKLLVLLIEEFEDEHYPLTREGINSLANS' A
#
# COMPACT_ATOMS: atom_id res chain seq x y z
N MET A 1 -25.42 -8.72 -9.21
CA MET A 1 -24.69 -9.97 -8.90
C MET A 1 -24.11 -9.77 -7.52
N THR A 2 -24.48 -10.61 -6.55
CA THR A 2 -24.06 -10.47 -5.16
C THR A 2 -22.54 -10.64 -5.05
N LEU A 3 -21.87 -9.51 -4.81
CA LEU A 3 -20.44 -9.33 -4.57
C LEU A 3 -20.06 -9.96 -3.23
N THR A 4 -20.06 -11.29 -3.15
CA THR A 4 -19.61 -11.99 -1.95
C THR A 4 -18.09 -11.97 -1.93
N PHE A 5 -17.53 -11.29 -0.93
CA PHE A 5 -16.11 -11.36 -0.60
C PHE A 5 -15.71 -12.80 -0.34
N ASP A 6 -14.79 -13.33 -1.13
CA ASP A 6 -14.27 -14.69 -0.98
C ASP A 6 -13.09 -14.70 -0.01
N LYS A 7 -13.31 -15.29 1.16
CA LYS A 7 -12.28 -15.41 2.19
C LYS A 7 -11.10 -16.28 1.76
N ASN A 8 -11.32 -17.35 1.00
CA ASN A 8 -10.23 -18.23 0.57
C ASN A 8 -9.34 -17.51 -0.46
N ALA A 9 -9.95 -16.73 -1.36
CA ALA A 9 -9.21 -15.92 -2.31
C ALA A 9 -8.39 -14.83 -1.59
N TYR A 10 -8.96 -14.19 -0.56
CA TYR A 10 -8.22 -13.23 0.25
C TYR A 10 -7.12 -13.88 1.08
N GLU A 11 -7.36 -15.06 1.67
CA GLU A 11 -6.34 -15.84 2.38
C GLU A 11 -5.16 -16.20 1.48
N ALA A 12 -5.42 -16.58 0.23
CA ALA A 12 -4.35 -16.85 -0.75
C ALA A 12 -3.52 -15.60 -1.04
N LEU A 13 -4.17 -14.44 -1.24
CA LEU A 13 -3.48 -13.16 -1.44
C LEU A 13 -2.63 -12.77 -0.22
N LEU A 14 -3.15 -12.96 0.99
CA LEU A 14 -2.40 -12.69 2.23
C LEU A 14 -1.24 -13.66 2.43
N ALA A 15 -1.41 -14.94 2.07
CA ALA A 15 -0.34 -15.94 2.16
C ALA A 15 0.78 -15.69 1.14
N GLU A 16 0.46 -15.10 -0.01
CA GLU A 16 1.44 -14.71 -1.03
C GLU A 16 2.22 -13.47 -0.61
N VAL A 17 1.52 -12.40 -0.22
CA VAL A 17 2.14 -11.10 0.09
C VAL A 17 2.74 -11.05 1.50
N GLN A 18 2.17 -11.82 2.43
CA GLN A 18 2.50 -11.86 3.85
C GLN A 18 2.65 -10.46 4.45
N PRO A 19 1.59 -9.62 4.37
CA PRO A 19 1.67 -8.25 4.83
C PRO A 19 1.91 -8.18 6.34
N GLN A 20 2.92 -7.42 6.72
CA GLN A 20 3.29 -7.10 8.10
C GLN A 20 3.67 -5.63 8.20
N VAL A 21 3.73 -5.13 9.44
CA VAL A 21 4.25 -3.79 9.74
C VAL A 21 5.62 -3.64 9.09
N ILE A 22 5.78 -2.61 8.27
CA ILE A 22 7.00 -2.34 7.52
C ILE A 22 8.04 -1.82 8.51
N THR A 23 9.23 -2.39 8.49
CA THR A 23 10.35 -2.00 9.38
C THR A 23 11.63 -1.68 8.63
N SER A 24 11.59 -1.78 7.30
CA SER A 24 12.73 -1.57 6.41
C SER A 24 12.29 -1.02 5.05
N GLU A 25 13.20 -0.30 4.38
CA GLU A 25 12.97 0.23 3.04
C GLU A 25 12.68 -0.87 2.01
N GLU A 26 13.36 -2.03 2.10
CA GLU A 26 13.14 -3.16 1.18
C GLU A 26 11.70 -3.71 1.27
N GLU A 27 11.13 -3.71 2.48
CA GLU A 27 9.71 -4.08 2.66
C GLU A 27 8.78 -3.02 2.08
N ASN A 28 9.11 -1.74 2.24
CA ASN A 28 8.35 -0.64 1.66
C ASN A 28 8.34 -0.70 0.12
N GLU A 29 9.52 -0.84 -0.49
CA GLU A 29 9.68 -0.98 -1.94
C GLU A 29 8.88 -2.18 -2.47
N ARG A 30 8.97 -3.35 -1.81
CA ARG A 30 8.19 -4.54 -2.20
C ARG A 30 6.68 -4.27 -2.19
N TYR A 31 6.17 -3.60 -1.17
CA TYR A 31 4.73 -3.30 -1.09
C TYR A 31 4.31 -2.23 -2.10
N LEU A 32 5.17 -1.24 -2.38
CA LEU A 32 4.92 -0.25 -3.43
C LEU A 32 4.76 -0.92 -4.80
N GLU A 33 5.64 -1.86 -5.16
CA GLU A 33 5.54 -2.61 -6.42
C GLU A 33 4.19 -3.35 -6.54
N ILE A 34 3.78 -4.05 -5.48
CA ILE A 34 2.49 -4.78 -5.45
C ILE A 34 1.31 -3.81 -5.56
N VAL A 35 1.38 -2.67 -4.88
CA VAL A 35 0.36 -1.62 -4.95
C VAL A 35 0.25 -1.07 -6.37
N GLU A 36 1.36 -0.80 -7.05
CA GLU A 36 1.39 -0.37 -8.46
C GLU A 36 0.75 -1.40 -9.40
N GLU A 37 1.10 -2.67 -9.26
CA GLU A 37 0.52 -3.76 -10.04
C GLU A 37 -1.00 -3.87 -9.83
N LEU A 38 -1.44 -3.81 -8.57
CA LEU A 38 -2.86 -3.82 -8.23
C LEU A 38 -3.56 -2.59 -8.81
N MET A 39 -2.98 -1.39 -8.73
CA MET A 39 -3.54 -0.17 -9.30
C MET A 39 -3.69 -0.24 -10.82
N ALA A 40 -2.74 -0.88 -11.51
CA ALA A 40 -2.78 -1.11 -12.96
C ALA A 40 -3.87 -2.13 -13.39
N CYS A 41 -4.32 -3.00 -12.49
CA CYS A 41 -5.38 -3.97 -12.78
C CYS A 41 -6.75 -3.30 -13.00
N LYS A 42 -7.31 -3.42 -14.22
CA LYS A 42 -8.58 -2.80 -14.60
C LYS A 42 -9.81 -3.39 -13.91
N ASN A 43 -9.80 -4.69 -13.64
CA ASN A 43 -10.93 -5.44 -13.09
C ASN A 43 -10.57 -6.07 -11.73
N ARG A 44 -10.15 -5.23 -10.77
CA ARG A 44 -9.81 -5.71 -9.43
C ARG A 44 -10.99 -6.39 -8.75
N THR A 45 -10.72 -7.53 -8.12
CA THR A 45 -11.71 -8.19 -7.27
C THR A 45 -11.87 -7.43 -5.94
N PRO A 46 -12.96 -7.68 -5.17
CA PRO A 46 -13.10 -7.12 -3.83
C PRO A 46 -11.93 -7.45 -2.89
N GLU A 47 -11.34 -8.64 -3.01
CA GLU A 47 -10.22 -9.12 -2.21
C GLU A 47 -8.92 -8.40 -2.57
N GLN A 48 -8.66 -8.21 -3.86
CA GLN A 48 -7.54 -7.40 -4.35
C GLN A 48 -7.66 -5.94 -3.88
N ASN A 49 -8.87 -5.37 -3.89
CA ASN A 49 -9.10 -4.03 -3.34
C ASN A 49 -8.89 -3.98 -1.82
N ALA A 50 -9.21 -5.04 -1.08
CA ALA A 50 -8.95 -5.11 0.36
C ALA A 50 -7.45 -5.21 0.67
N LEU A 51 -6.71 -6.04 -0.09
CA LEU A 51 -5.26 -6.12 0.02
C LEU A 51 -4.60 -4.78 -0.32
N LEU A 52 -5.00 -4.14 -1.43
CA LEU A 52 -4.49 -2.82 -1.84
C LEU A 52 -4.63 -1.79 -0.71
N LYS A 53 -5.80 -1.69 -0.09
CA LYS A 53 -6.03 -0.77 1.03
C LYS A 53 -5.15 -1.08 2.25
N LEU A 54 -4.94 -2.36 2.54
CA LEU A 54 -4.08 -2.77 3.64
C LEU A 54 -2.61 -2.37 3.39
N LEU A 55 -2.10 -2.62 2.18
CA LEU A 55 -0.73 -2.27 1.82
C LEU A 55 -0.50 -0.76 1.82
N VAL A 56 -1.44 0.02 1.27
CA VAL A 56 -1.37 1.49 1.31
C VAL A 56 -1.30 2.00 2.74
N LEU A 57 -2.14 1.48 3.65
CA LEU A 57 -2.12 1.89 5.06
C LEU A 57 -0.78 1.55 5.75
N LEU A 58 -0.17 0.41 5.43
CA LEU A 58 1.13 0.02 5.98
C LEU A 58 2.27 0.92 5.45
N ILE A 59 2.22 1.28 4.17
CA ILE A 59 3.19 2.18 3.52
C ILE A 59 3.05 3.59 4.10
N GLU A 60 1.84 4.12 4.20
CA GLU A 60 1.59 5.46 4.77
C GLU A 60 2.12 5.57 6.20
N GLU A 61 1.88 4.58 7.05
CA GLU A 61 2.41 4.55 8.42
C GLU A 61 3.96 4.57 8.43
N PHE A 62 4.60 3.77 7.56
CA PHE A 62 6.05 3.74 7.45
C PHE A 62 6.63 5.06 6.95
N GLU A 63 6.03 5.63 5.90
CA GLU A 63 6.46 6.90 5.30
C GLU A 63 6.27 8.08 6.26
N ASP A 64 5.19 8.10 7.05
CA ASP A 64 4.97 9.14 8.06
C ASP A 64 6.05 9.10 9.17
N GLU A 65 6.54 7.91 9.53
CA GLU A 65 7.64 7.75 10.49
C GLU A 65 9.03 8.06 9.91
N HIS A 66 9.30 7.65 8.66
CA HIS A 66 10.64 7.68 8.06
C HIS A 66 10.89 8.92 7.20
N TYR A 67 9.85 9.41 6.53
CA TYR A 67 9.83 10.60 5.70
C TYR A 67 8.79 11.60 6.22
N PRO A 68 8.81 11.95 7.52
CA PRO A 68 7.84 12.88 8.08
C PRO A 68 7.91 14.14 7.25
N LEU A 69 6.83 14.46 6.51
CA LEU A 69 6.77 15.52 5.52
C LEU A 69 7.51 16.75 6.04
N THR A 70 8.80 16.88 5.69
CA THR A 70 9.54 18.05 6.09
C THR A 70 8.90 19.14 5.28
N ARG A 71 8.13 19.97 5.97
CA ARG A 71 7.54 21.22 5.48
C ARG A 71 8.60 22.20 4.92
N GLU A 72 9.85 21.77 4.78
CA GLU A 72 10.97 22.44 4.13
C GLU A 72 10.83 22.48 2.61
N GLY A 73 10.14 21.53 1.97
CA GLY A 73 9.87 21.58 0.53
C GLY A 73 8.94 22.71 0.09
N ILE A 74 8.06 23.17 0.99
CA ILE A 74 7.07 24.23 0.70
C ILE A 74 7.62 25.62 1.04
N ASN A 75 8.47 25.72 2.06
CA ASN A 75 9.02 27.02 2.51
C ASN A 75 10.24 27.51 1.71
N SER A 76 10.91 26.63 0.95
CA SER A 76 12.06 27.00 0.10
C SER A 76 11.65 27.79 -1.16
N LEU A 77 10.48 27.49 -1.73
CA LEU A 77 9.95 28.18 -2.92
C LEU A 77 9.20 29.48 -2.59
N ALA A 78 8.87 29.73 -1.33
CA ALA A 78 8.16 30.93 -0.89
C ALA A 78 9.08 32.11 -0.56
N ASN A 79 10.41 31.89 -0.48
CA ASN A 79 11.41 32.91 -0.12
C ASN A 79 12.50 33.12 -1.20
N SER A 80 12.25 32.73 -2.45
CA SER A 80 13.14 33.01 -3.59
C SER A 80 12.58 34.08 -4.52
#